data_AF-A0A9D9D2F2-F1
#
_entry.id   AF-A0A9D9D2F2-F1
#
_cell.length_a   1.000
_cell.length_b   1.000
_cell.length_c   1.000
_cell.angle_alpha   90.00
_cell.angle_beta   90.00
_cell.angle_gamma   90.00
#
_symmetry.space_group_name_H-M   'P 1'
#
loop_
_entity.id
_entity.type
_entity.pdbx_description
1 polymer ?
#
loop_
_entity_poly.entity_id
_entity_poly.type
_entity_poly.pdbx_seq_one_letter_code
_entity_poly.pdbx_strand_id
1 'polypeptide(L)'
;MKSLNLILSILVLIALLSIFHCSKEPKMDPKGYWDQATSLLEKKKYEESINLYRKMVRYYPEDSLTVEALFVMAGIYKNNLREMDSALAIYNRICQKYPKSPKAPNAMFMIGYIYANEIKDYEKARESYNAFLNKYPHHILAQSAKWELKYLGKPLDEIPELQTFTKENRSKR
;
A
#
# COMPACT_ATOMS: atom_id res chain seq x y z
N MET A 1 1.05 58.15 21.03
CA MET A 1 0.95 57.65 19.63
C MET A 1 2.22 56.93 19.16
N LYS A 2 3.42 57.50 19.29
CA LYS A 2 4.67 56.84 18.86
C LYS A 2 4.96 55.49 19.55
N SER A 3 4.68 55.39 20.85
CA SER A 3 4.85 54.15 21.64
C SER A 3 3.88 53.03 21.22
N LEU A 4 2.65 53.38 20.87
CA LEU A 4 1.63 52.41 20.44
C LEU A 4 1.97 51.80 19.07
N ASN A 5 2.46 52.63 18.14
CA ASN A 5 2.90 52.16 16.82
C ASN A 5 4.16 51.27 16.92
N LEU A 6 5.07 51.56 17.87
CA LEU A 6 6.25 50.74 18.11
C LEU A 6 5.88 49.36 18.67
N ILE A 7 4.94 49.30 19.62
CA ILE A 7 4.44 48.04 20.18
C ILE A 7 3.73 47.20 19.10
N LEU A 8 2.90 47.83 18.27
CA LEU A 8 2.21 47.15 17.17
C LEU A 8 3.21 46.57 16.15
N SER A 9 4.29 47.30 15.87
CA SER A 9 5.36 46.87 14.95
C SER A 9 6.13 45.65 15.49
N ILE A 10 6.43 45.63 16.79
CA ILE A 10 7.11 44.51 17.45
C ILE A 10 6.24 43.25 17.46
N LEU A 11 4.93 43.40 17.72
CA LEU A 11 3.98 42.28 17.68
C LEU A 11 3.86 41.67 16.28
N VAL A 12 3.84 42.50 15.23
CA VAL A 12 3.85 42.03 13.84
C VAL A 12 5.17 41.32 13.50
N LEU A 13 6.31 41.81 14.00
CA LEU A 13 7.61 41.15 13.79
C LEU A 13 7.70 39.78 14.49
N ILE A 14 7.19 39.66 15.71
CA ILE A 14 7.14 38.39 16.46
C ILE A 14 6.18 37.40 15.79
N ALA A 15 5.04 37.88 15.28
CA ALA A 15 4.10 37.08 14.48
C ALA A 15 4.76 36.61 13.17
N LEU A 16 5.56 37.46 12.51
CA LEU A 16 6.30 37.08 11.31
C LEU A 16 7.43 36.07 11.60
N LEU A 17 8.11 36.19 12.74
CA LEU A 17 9.18 35.26 13.17
C LEU A 17 8.64 33.88 13.58
N SER A 18 7.39 33.79 14.04
CA SER A 18 6.74 32.52 14.40
C SER A 18 6.22 31.73 13.18
N ILE A 19 6.05 32.38 12.03
CA ILE A 19 5.71 31.72 10.75
C ILE A 19 6.95 31.05 10.11
N PHE A 20 8.17 31.42 10.54
CA PHE A 20 9.43 30.83 10.07
C PHE A 20 10.02 29.77 11.01
N HIS A 21 9.29 29.31 12.02
CA HIS A 21 9.68 28.11 12.76
C HIS A 21 9.31 26.85 11.96
N CYS A 22 9.98 26.67 10.81
CA CYS A 22 10.06 25.38 10.15
C CYS A 22 10.97 24.51 11.03
N SER A 23 10.44 23.97 12.12
CA SER A 23 11.12 22.91 12.85
C SER A 23 11.25 21.74 11.88
N LYS A 24 12.45 21.53 11.34
CA LYS A 24 12.76 20.27 10.66
C LYS A 24 12.51 19.19 11.70
N GLU A 25 11.39 18.47 11.57
CA GLU A 25 11.12 17.31 12.42
C GLU A 25 12.36 16.41 12.43
N PRO A 26 12.83 15.98 13.62
CA PRO A 26 14.02 15.15 13.70
C PRO A 26 13.81 13.86 12.90
N LYS A 27 14.78 13.53 12.05
CA LYS A 27 14.79 12.28 11.30
C LYS A 27 14.95 11.12 12.28
N MET A 28 13.92 10.27 12.39
CA MET A 28 13.98 9.04 13.16
C MET A 28 14.78 7.98 12.39
N ASP A 29 15.25 6.95 13.08
CA ASP A 29 15.79 5.77 12.43
C ASP A 29 14.68 4.95 11.71
N PRO A 30 15.03 3.98 10.83
CA PRO A 30 14.05 3.18 10.11
C PRO A 30 13.03 2.50 11.03
N LYS A 31 13.48 1.96 12.16
CA LYS A 31 12.62 1.29 13.14
C LYS A 31 11.66 2.25 13.83
N GLY A 32 12.11 3.46 14.19
CA GLY A 32 11.25 4.48 14.79
C GLY A 32 10.13 4.93 13.87
N TYR A 33 10.42 5.11 12.56
CA TYR A 33 9.35 5.34 11.58
C TYR A 33 8.37 4.16 11.50
N TRP A 34 8.89 2.94 11.43
CA TRP A 34 8.08 1.73 11.36
C TRP A 34 7.13 1.58 12.56
N ASP A 35 7.67 1.70 13.77
CA ASP A 35 6.92 1.52 15.02
C ASP A 35 5.79 2.56 15.14
N GLN A 36 6.10 3.83 14.87
CA GLN A 36 5.08 4.89 14.92
C GLN A 36 4.03 4.74 13.82
N ALA A 37 4.44 4.43 12.59
CA ALA A 37 3.51 4.22 11.49
C ALA A 37 2.56 3.04 11.76
N THR A 38 3.08 1.96 12.34
CA THR A 38 2.28 0.78 12.71
C THR A 38 1.31 1.10 13.85
N SER A 39 1.76 1.85 14.87
CA SER A 39 0.86 2.31 15.94
C SER A 39 -0.30 3.18 15.43
N LEU A 40 -0.03 4.05 14.44
CA LEU A 40 -1.08 4.83 13.78
C LEU A 40 -2.03 3.94 12.96
N LEU A 41 -1.51 2.93 12.29
CA LEU A 41 -2.31 1.95 11.55
C LEU A 41 -3.26 1.18 12.47
N GLU A 42 -2.78 0.72 13.62
CA GLU A 42 -3.62 0.06 14.65
C GLU A 42 -4.75 0.97 15.13
N LYS A 43 -4.48 2.28 15.24
CA LYS A 43 -5.46 3.33 15.56
C LYS A 43 -6.32 3.74 14.36
N LYS A 44 -6.19 3.07 13.21
CA LYS A 44 -6.90 3.35 11.95
C LYS A 44 -6.66 4.77 11.39
N LYS A 45 -5.57 5.42 11.79
CA LYS A 45 -5.11 6.71 11.27
C LYS A 45 -4.28 6.49 10.01
N TYR A 46 -4.95 6.11 8.93
CA TYR A 46 -4.33 5.58 7.72
C TYR A 46 -3.42 6.61 7.03
N GLU A 47 -3.87 7.85 6.89
CA GLU A 47 -3.13 8.92 6.21
C GLU A 47 -1.88 9.32 7.00
N GLU A 48 -2.00 9.42 8.33
CA GLU A 48 -0.87 9.71 9.22
C GLU A 48 0.17 8.57 9.16
N SER A 49 -0.29 7.32 9.18
CA SER A 49 0.55 6.13 9.03
C SER A 49 1.29 6.11 7.69
N ILE A 50 0.57 6.33 6.59
CA ILE A 50 1.13 6.43 5.23
C ILE A 50 2.18 7.55 5.16
N ASN A 51 1.96 8.68 5.83
CA ASN A 51 2.93 9.79 5.82
C ASN A 51 4.25 9.40 6.50
N LEU A 52 4.20 8.66 7.61
CA LEU A 52 5.41 8.15 8.28
C LEU A 52 6.14 7.10 7.45
N TYR A 53 5.43 6.13 6.87
CA TYR A 53 6.04 5.18 5.94
C TYR A 53 6.66 5.88 4.72
N ARG A 54 6.00 6.92 4.18
CA ARG A 54 6.54 7.71 3.05
C ARG A 54 7.82 8.45 3.43
N LYS A 55 7.89 9.04 4.63
CA LYS A 55 9.12 9.68 5.15
C LYS A 55 10.24 8.66 5.27
N MET A 56 9.96 7.48 5.80
CA MET A 56 10.91 6.37 5.92
C MET A 56 11.48 5.96 4.55
N VAL A 57 10.61 5.62 3.60
CA VAL A 57 10.99 5.22 2.23
C VAL A 57 11.85 6.30 1.55
N ARG A 58 11.55 7.58 1.81
CA ARG A 58 12.32 8.71 1.26
C ARG A 58 13.70 8.82 1.89
N TYR A 59 13.81 8.62 3.20
CA TYR A 59 15.04 8.84 3.95
C TYR A 59 15.98 7.63 4.00
N TYR A 60 15.46 6.44 3.75
CA TYR A 60 16.16 5.17 3.89
C TYR A 60 15.81 4.18 2.76
N PRO A 61 15.95 4.56 1.47
CA PRO A 61 15.48 3.74 0.35
C PRO A 61 16.09 2.32 0.29
N GLU A 62 17.31 2.15 0.81
CA GLU A 62 18.05 0.86 0.80
C GLU A 62 17.86 0.03 2.08
N ASP A 63 17.11 0.53 3.06
CA ASP A 63 16.88 -0.20 4.32
C ASP A 63 15.95 -1.41 4.10
N SER A 64 16.18 -2.49 4.85
CA SER A 64 15.42 -3.73 4.72
C SER A 64 13.92 -3.54 4.98
N LEU A 65 13.54 -2.59 5.83
CA LEU A 65 12.14 -2.28 6.14
C LEU A 65 11.46 -1.41 5.07
N THR A 66 12.20 -0.78 4.15
CA THR A 66 11.61 0.13 3.15
C THR A 66 10.64 -0.59 2.22
N VAL A 67 10.96 -1.80 1.79
CA VAL A 67 10.06 -2.56 0.91
C VAL A 67 8.84 -3.06 1.69
N GLU A 68 9.00 -3.38 2.97
CA GLU A 68 7.87 -3.73 3.84
C GLU A 68 6.93 -2.52 4.01
N ALA A 69 7.47 -1.33 4.27
CA ALA A 69 6.71 -0.09 4.38
C ALA A 69 5.91 0.22 3.11
N LEU A 70 6.52 0.06 1.93
CA LEU A 70 5.82 0.18 0.65
C LEU A 70 4.68 -0.84 0.52
N PHE A 71 4.93 -2.11 0.88
CA PHE A 71 3.91 -3.16 0.77
C PHE A 71 2.73 -2.89 1.70
N VAL A 72 2.99 -2.43 2.93
CA VAL A 72 1.95 -2.02 3.89
C VAL A 72 1.17 -0.81 3.37
N MET A 73 1.84 0.23 2.89
CA MET A 73 1.17 1.40 2.30
C MET A 73 0.23 1.02 1.16
N ALA A 74 0.67 0.17 0.24
CA ALA A 74 -0.19 -0.32 -0.85
C ALA A 74 -1.40 -1.11 -0.32
N GLY A 75 -1.20 -1.90 0.74
CA GLY A 75 -2.27 -2.59 1.44
C GLY A 75 -3.30 -1.64 2.05
N ILE A 76 -2.86 -0.54 2.68
CA ILE A 76 -3.74 0.49 3.25
C ILE A 76 -4.57 1.15 2.15
N TYR A 77 -3.93 1.56 1.05
CA TYR A 77 -4.65 2.16 -0.09
C TYR A 77 -5.71 1.22 -0.66
N LYS A 78 -5.37 -0.07 -0.86
CA LYS A 78 -6.33 -1.07 -1.35
C LYS A 78 -7.48 -1.32 -0.38
N ASN A 79 -7.16 -1.63 0.88
CA ASN A 79 -8.13 -2.20 1.81
C ASN A 79 -8.93 -1.13 2.55
N ASN A 80 -8.28 -0.03 2.94
CA ASN A 80 -8.84 0.92 3.89
C ASN A 80 -9.33 2.19 3.20
N LEU A 81 -8.56 2.71 2.25
CA LEU A 81 -8.89 3.96 1.53
C LEU A 81 -9.65 3.70 0.21
N ARG A 82 -9.65 2.45 -0.27
CA ARG A 82 -10.27 2.03 -1.54
C ARG A 82 -9.72 2.79 -2.76
N GLU A 83 -8.47 3.23 -2.69
CA GLU A 83 -7.76 3.91 -3.78
C GLU A 83 -6.88 2.91 -4.54
N MET A 84 -7.46 2.26 -5.55
CA MET A 84 -6.78 1.21 -6.30
C MET A 84 -5.58 1.73 -7.10
N ASP A 85 -5.66 2.93 -7.67
CA ASP A 85 -4.57 3.52 -8.45
C ASP A 85 -3.33 3.79 -7.57
N SER A 86 -3.54 4.30 -6.35
CA SER A 86 -2.48 4.51 -5.36
C SER A 86 -1.83 3.17 -4.96
N ALA A 87 -2.63 2.13 -4.73
CA ALA A 87 -2.12 0.80 -4.42
C ALA A 87 -1.30 0.20 -5.57
N LEU A 88 -1.82 0.26 -6.80
CA LEU A 88 -1.16 -0.22 -8.01
C LEU A 88 0.15 0.51 -8.27
N ALA A 89 0.20 1.83 -8.10
CA ALA A 89 1.41 2.62 -8.27
C ALA A 89 2.52 2.16 -7.30
N ILE A 90 2.18 1.87 -6.05
CA ILE A 90 3.14 1.42 -5.05
C ILE A 90 3.58 -0.04 -5.30
N TYR A 91 2.67 -0.96 -5.61
CA TYR A 91 3.05 -2.33 -5.97
C TYR A 91 3.94 -2.37 -7.20
N ASN A 92 3.64 -1.56 -8.24
CA ASN A 92 4.51 -1.42 -9.40
C ASN A 92 5.89 -0.87 -9.03
N ARG A 93 5.95 0.12 -8.13
CA ARG A 93 7.23 0.63 -7.62
C ARG A 93 8.05 -0.46 -6.94
N ILE A 94 7.42 -1.35 -6.16
CA ILE A 94 8.12 -2.51 -5.55
C ILE A 94 8.72 -3.39 -6.65
N CYS A 95 7.94 -3.78 -7.65
CA CYS A 95 8.40 -4.64 -8.73
C CYS A 95 9.54 -4.02 -9.56
N GLN A 96 9.50 -2.70 -9.79
CA GLN A 96 10.48 -1.98 -10.62
C GLN A 96 11.76 -1.61 -9.88
N LYS A 97 11.65 -1.11 -8.64
CA LYS A 97 12.78 -0.58 -7.87
C LYS A 97 13.42 -1.62 -6.95
N TYR A 98 12.65 -2.61 -6.51
CA TYR A 98 13.13 -3.65 -5.60
C TYR A 98 12.87 -5.07 -6.14
N PRO A 99 13.26 -5.39 -7.39
CA PRO A 99 12.91 -6.66 -8.04
C PRO A 99 13.49 -7.90 -7.35
N LYS A 100 14.54 -7.74 -6.54
CA LYS A 100 15.19 -8.81 -5.76
C LYS A 100 14.58 -8.98 -4.36
N SER A 101 13.69 -8.09 -3.94
CA SER A 101 13.04 -8.21 -2.64
C SER A 101 12.13 -9.43 -2.59
N PRO A 102 12.05 -10.15 -1.45
CA PRO A 102 11.06 -11.21 -1.24
C PRO A 102 9.61 -10.76 -1.42
N LYS A 103 9.33 -9.45 -1.37
CA LYS A 103 7.98 -8.89 -1.61
C LYS A 103 7.66 -8.65 -3.08
N ALA A 104 8.64 -8.66 -3.98
CA ALA A 104 8.40 -8.39 -5.40
C ALA A 104 7.43 -9.40 -6.05
N PRO A 105 7.52 -10.73 -5.79
CA PRO A 105 6.53 -11.68 -6.27
C PRO A 105 5.13 -11.39 -5.72
N ASN A 106 5.01 -11.11 -4.42
CA ASN A 106 3.72 -10.79 -3.78
C ASN A 106 3.12 -9.51 -4.38
N ALA A 107 3.91 -8.46 -4.58
CA ALA A 107 3.45 -7.22 -5.19
C ALA A 107 2.94 -7.45 -6.62
N MET A 108 3.64 -8.26 -7.40
CA MET A 108 3.25 -8.60 -8.76
C MET A 108 1.93 -9.41 -8.81
N PHE A 109 1.75 -10.36 -7.87
CA PHE A 109 0.48 -11.05 -7.70
C PHE A 109 -0.65 -10.09 -7.30
N MET A 110 -0.39 -9.16 -6.37
CA MET A 110 -1.39 -8.20 -5.90
C MET A 110 -1.87 -7.24 -7.00
N ILE A 111 -1.02 -6.90 -7.98
CA ILE A 111 -1.43 -6.12 -9.16
C ILE A 111 -2.51 -6.87 -9.95
N GLY A 112 -2.28 -8.16 -10.26
CA GLY A 112 -3.29 -9.00 -10.91
C GLY A 112 -4.57 -9.12 -10.10
N TYR A 113 -4.45 -9.29 -8.78
CA TYR A 113 -5.58 -9.37 -7.87
C TYR A 113 -6.43 -8.10 -7.88
N ILE A 114 -5.82 -6.92 -7.84
CA ILE A 114 -6.54 -5.64 -7.87
C ILE A 114 -7.30 -5.50 -9.20
N TYR A 115 -6.65 -5.79 -10.34
CA TYR A 115 -7.33 -5.73 -11.62
C TYR A 115 -8.50 -6.73 -11.71
N ALA A 116 -8.33 -7.96 -11.23
CA ALA A 116 -9.35 -8.98 -11.29
C ALA A 116 -10.56 -8.67 -10.39
N ASN A 117 -10.30 -8.33 -9.13
CA ASN A 117 -11.29 -8.37 -8.07
C ASN A 117 -11.83 -7.00 -7.67
N GLU A 118 -11.03 -5.95 -7.80
CA GLU A 118 -11.41 -4.59 -7.39
C GLU A 118 -11.86 -3.74 -8.57
N ILE A 119 -11.08 -3.76 -9.67
CA ILE A 119 -11.34 -2.95 -10.87
C ILE A 119 -12.22 -3.71 -11.88
N LYS A 120 -12.12 -5.04 -11.91
CA LYS A 120 -12.76 -5.93 -12.92
C LYS A 120 -12.25 -5.70 -14.34
N ASP A 121 -11.01 -5.26 -14.48
CA ASP A 121 -10.28 -5.19 -15.75
C ASP A 121 -9.59 -6.54 -15.98
N TYR A 122 -10.36 -7.48 -16.53
CA TYR A 122 -9.92 -8.86 -16.69
C TYR A 122 -8.77 -9.03 -17.69
N GLU A 123 -8.63 -8.13 -18.67
CA GLU A 123 -7.50 -8.18 -19.59
C GLU A 123 -6.20 -7.83 -18.87
N LYS A 124 -6.17 -6.72 -18.11
CA LYS A 124 -4.97 -6.37 -17.31
C LYS A 124 -4.69 -7.38 -16.21
N ALA A 125 -5.72 -7.96 -15.62
CA ALA A 125 -5.54 -9.03 -14.64
C ALA A 125 -4.86 -10.24 -15.27
N ARG A 126 -5.30 -10.65 -16.47
CA ARG A 126 -4.72 -11.76 -17.21
C ARG A 126 -3.26 -11.50 -17.57
N GLU A 127 -2.96 -10.32 -18.09
CA GLU A 127 -1.58 -9.90 -18.38
C GLU A 127 -0.70 -9.97 -17.13
N SER A 128 -1.19 -9.43 -16.01
CA SER A 128 -0.46 -9.38 -14.75
C SER A 128 -0.17 -10.76 -14.17
N TYR A 129 -1.16 -11.65 -14.15
CA TYR A 129 -0.97 -13.02 -13.65
C TYR A 129 -0.07 -13.86 -14.57
N ASN A 130 -0.19 -13.71 -15.90
CA ASN A 130 0.72 -14.37 -16.83
C ASN A 130 2.17 -13.89 -16.64
N ALA A 131 2.37 -12.57 -16.49
CA ALA A 131 3.69 -12.03 -16.21
C ALA A 131 4.25 -12.55 -14.88
N PHE A 132 3.41 -12.67 -13.85
CA PHE A 132 3.80 -13.27 -12.56
C PHE A 132 4.21 -14.73 -12.72
N LEU A 133 3.42 -15.55 -13.42
CA LEU A 133 3.72 -16.97 -13.65
C LEU A 133 4.98 -17.19 -14.49
N ASN A 134 5.23 -16.31 -15.48
CA ASN A 134 6.45 -16.36 -16.29
C ASN A 134 7.69 -16.05 -15.45
N LYS A 135 7.60 -15.05 -14.55
CA LYS A 135 8.73 -14.62 -13.73
C LYS A 135 8.97 -15.47 -12.49
N TYR A 136 7.90 -15.99 -11.89
CA TYR A 136 7.89 -16.70 -10.61
C TYR A 136 7.10 -18.02 -10.67
N PRO A 137 7.43 -18.96 -11.59
CA PRO A 137 6.63 -20.16 -11.86
C PRO A 137 6.53 -21.14 -10.67
N HIS A 138 7.49 -21.09 -9.74
CA HIS A 138 7.56 -21.95 -8.55
C HIS A 138 7.23 -21.23 -7.24
N HIS A 139 6.77 -19.98 -7.30
CA HIS A 139 6.39 -19.25 -6.09
C HIS A 139 5.12 -19.86 -5.48
N ILE A 140 4.95 -19.74 -4.15
CA ILE A 140 3.79 -20.30 -3.44
C ILE A 140 2.44 -19.78 -3.98
N LEU A 141 2.42 -18.57 -4.53
CA LEU A 141 1.23 -17.96 -5.16
C LEU A 141 1.02 -18.37 -6.63
N ALA A 142 1.90 -19.17 -7.24
CA ALA A 142 1.75 -19.61 -8.62
C ALA A 142 0.46 -20.42 -8.82
N GLN A 143 0.11 -21.28 -7.86
CA GLN A 143 -1.14 -22.04 -7.94
C GLN A 143 -2.36 -21.12 -7.82
N SER A 144 -2.31 -20.12 -6.93
CA SER A 144 -3.36 -19.10 -6.81
C SER A 144 -3.51 -18.30 -8.11
N ALA A 145 -2.41 -17.88 -8.74
CA ALA A 145 -2.46 -17.13 -10.00
C ALA A 145 -3.06 -17.95 -11.15
N LYS A 146 -2.73 -19.25 -11.25
CA LYS A 146 -3.35 -20.16 -12.22
C LYS A 146 -4.84 -20.33 -11.97
N TRP A 147 -5.25 -20.44 -10.71
CA TRP A 147 -6.66 -20.53 -10.33
C TRP A 147 -7.41 -19.25 -10.72
N GLU A 148 -6.89 -18.08 -10.36
CA GLU A 148 -7.47 -16.77 -10.72
C GLU A 148 -7.60 -16.61 -12.24
N LEU A 149 -6.58 -17.01 -13.01
CA LEU A 149 -6.62 -16.99 -14.48
C LEU A 149 -7.68 -17.90 -15.08
N LYS A 150 -7.89 -19.09 -14.48
CA LYS A 150 -8.85 -20.10 -14.94
C LYS A 150 -10.29 -19.63 -14.74
N TYR A 151 -10.57 -18.93 -13.63
CA TYR A 151 -11.92 -18.47 -13.26
C TYR A 151 -12.13 -16.96 -13.39
N LEU A 152 -11.26 -16.29 -14.14
CA LEU A 152 -11.29 -14.84 -14.25
C LEU A 152 -12.65 -14.35 -14.77
N GLY A 153 -13.30 -13.48 -13.99
CA GLY A 153 -14.62 -12.94 -14.30
C GLY A 153 -15.78 -13.94 -14.22
N LYS A 154 -15.53 -15.18 -13.78
CA LYS A 154 -16.57 -16.20 -13.58
C LYS A 154 -17.28 -15.99 -12.24
N PRO A 155 -18.61 -16.14 -12.19
CA PRO A 155 -19.33 -16.13 -10.93
C PRO A 155 -18.98 -17.40 -10.13
N LEU A 156 -19.06 -17.32 -8.79
CA LEU A 156 -18.58 -18.40 -7.91
C LEU A 156 -19.35 -19.72 -8.07
N ASP A 157 -20.62 -19.65 -8.47
CA ASP A 157 -21.47 -20.80 -8.73
C ASP A 157 -21.11 -21.54 -10.04
N GLU A 158 -20.38 -20.89 -10.95
CA GLU A 158 -19.81 -21.54 -12.15
C GLU A 158 -18.46 -22.25 -11.88
N ILE A 159 -17.92 -22.17 -10.67
CA ILE A 159 -16.63 -22.80 -10.31
C ILE A 159 -16.91 -24.23 -9.79
N PRO A 160 -16.66 -25.30 -10.60
CA PRO A 160 -17.06 -26.66 -10.24
C PRO A 160 -16.47 -27.14 -8.91
N GLU A 161 -15.23 -26.74 -8.63
CA GLU A 161 -14.53 -27.07 -7.38
C GLU A 161 -15.18 -26.47 -6.12
N LEU A 162 -16.00 -25.42 -6.26
CA LEU A 162 -16.74 -24.81 -5.15
C LEU A 162 -18.19 -25.32 -5.04
N GLN A 163 -18.74 -25.92 -6.10
CA GLN A 163 -20.10 -26.46 -6.12
C GLN A 163 -20.26 -27.68 -5.19
N THR A 164 -19.23 -28.52 -5.04
CA THR A 164 -19.26 -29.71 -4.19
C THR A 164 -19.37 -29.33 -2.71
N PHE A 165 -18.61 -28.31 -2.27
CA PHE A 165 -18.66 -27.77 -0.91
C PHE A 165 -20.01 -27.15 -0.55
N THR A 166 -20.68 -26.48 -1.49
CA THR A 166 -21.97 -25.84 -1.22
C THR A 166 -23.11 -26.84 -1.11
N LYS A 167 -23.07 -27.97 -1.84
CA LYS A 167 -24.07 -29.05 -1.75
C LYS A 167 -23.97 -29.81 -0.42
N GLU A 168 -22.77 -30.18 0.03
CA GLU A 168 -22.58 -30.87 1.33
C GLU A 168 -22.97 -30.01 2.55
N ASN A 169 -22.75 -28.70 2.50
CA ASN A 169 -23.13 -27.81 3.60
C ASN A 169 -24.63 -27.48 3.62
N ARG A 170 -25.34 -27.60 2.49
CA ARG A 170 -26.80 -27.46 2.42
C ARG A 170 -27.54 -28.71 2.88
N SER A 171 -26.97 -29.91 2.70
CA SER A 171 -27.58 -31.16 3.16
C SER A 171 -27.40 -31.45 4.66
N LYS A 172 -26.64 -30.60 5.38
CA LYS A 172 -26.40 -30.69 6.83
C LYS A 172 -27.17 -29.64 7.64
N ARG A 173 -28.07 -28.88 7.00
CA ARG A 173 -28.96 -27.92 7.65
C ARG A 173 -30.40 -28.39 7.60
#